data_AF-A0A090S2V2-F1
#
_entry.id   AF-A0A090S2V2-F1
#
_cell.length_a   1.000
_cell.length_b   1.000
_cell.length_c   1.000
_cell.angle_alpha   90.00
_cell.angle_beta   90.00
_cell.angle_gamma   90.00
#
_symmetry.space_group_name_H-M   'P 1'
#
loop_
_entity.id
_entity.type
_entity.pdbx_description
1 polymer ?
#
loop_
_entity_poly.entity_id
_entity_poly.type
_entity_poly.pdbx_seq_one_letter_code
_entity_poly.pdbx_strand_id
1 'polypeptide(L)'
;MKFPWDMGTSVTEMEQYYDALNFKDWQHAVSKAPMLKAQHPGYETWRDGIHGKNGVVCVDCHMPKVTKEDGTVYTDHKVGNPFDRFEDTCANCHTQSKDQLQGIVSTRKAQVLNMKLTAEKQIVAAHFEAGAAWDAGATEEEMKPILMDIRHAQWRWDYAIASHGVHMHAPEVALEVLGTSVDKAADARAKLIRLLAKKGITDPIEIPDISTKEKAQHALGMDMDKMNAEKKQFLETVVPEWDKEATAREANY
;
A
#
# COMPACT_ATOMS: atom_id res chain seq x y z
N MET A 1 1.85 -18.34 6.27
CA MET A 1 2.31 -16.95 6.10
C MET A 1 3.81 -17.01 5.84
N LYS A 2 4.32 -16.33 4.81
CA LYS A 2 5.74 -16.28 4.43
C LYS A 2 6.09 -14.83 4.09
N PHE A 3 7.20 -14.32 4.62
CA PHE A 3 7.75 -13.04 4.19
C PHE A 3 8.62 -13.24 2.93
N PRO A 4 8.49 -12.42 1.88
CA PRO A 4 9.19 -12.60 0.59
C PRO A 4 10.65 -12.12 0.64
N TRP A 5 11.36 -12.39 1.74
CA TRP A 5 12.66 -11.78 2.02
C TRP A 5 13.87 -12.63 1.60
N ASP A 6 13.66 -13.75 0.90
CA ASP A 6 14.73 -14.67 0.50
C ASP A 6 15.77 -14.00 -0.42
N MET A 7 15.40 -12.90 -1.11
CA MET A 7 16.30 -12.08 -1.93
C MET A 7 16.65 -10.73 -1.29
N GLY A 8 16.14 -10.43 -0.10
CA GLY A 8 16.27 -9.14 0.57
C GLY A 8 14.93 -8.44 0.82
N THR A 9 14.99 -7.22 1.38
CA THR A 9 13.81 -6.49 1.87
C THR A 9 13.52 -5.22 1.09
N SER A 10 14.29 -4.90 0.05
CA SER A 10 13.97 -3.78 -0.82
C SER A 10 12.84 -4.14 -1.80
N VAL A 11 12.16 -3.12 -2.34
CA VAL A 11 11.07 -3.30 -3.32
C VAL A 11 11.52 -4.11 -4.54
N THR A 12 12.78 -3.91 -4.99
CA THR A 12 13.35 -4.55 -6.17
C THR A 12 13.71 -6.01 -5.90
N GLU A 13 14.27 -6.31 -4.73
CA GLU A 13 14.58 -7.68 -4.33
C GLU A 13 13.32 -8.53 -4.17
N MET A 14 12.27 -7.96 -3.56
CA MET A 14 10.97 -8.63 -3.45
C MET A 14 10.27 -8.76 -4.80
N GLU A 15 10.38 -7.77 -5.69
CA GLU A 15 9.87 -7.86 -7.08
C GLU A 15 10.53 -9.04 -7.83
N GLN A 16 11.86 -9.15 -7.76
CA GLN A 16 12.63 -10.25 -8.34
C GLN A 16 12.26 -11.60 -7.75
N TYR A 17 12.06 -11.67 -6.43
CA TYR A 17 11.63 -12.88 -5.74
C TYR A 17 10.27 -13.36 -6.27
N TYR A 18 9.28 -12.46 -6.36
CA TYR A 18 7.95 -12.83 -6.84
C TYR A 18 7.93 -13.19 -8.33
N ASP A 19 8.74 -12.51 -9.15
CA ASP A 19 8.84 -12.79 -10.58
C ASP A 19 9.55 -14.14 -10.84
N ALA A 20 10.60 -14.47 -10.09
CA ALA A 20 11.27 -15.77 -10.19
C ALA A 20 10.33 -16.95 -9.89
N LEU A 21 9.33 -16.72 -9.03
CA LEU A 21 8.31 -17.71 -8.70
C LEU A 21 7.11 -17.72 -9.67
N ASN A 22 7.03 -16.77 -10.60
CA ASN A 22 5.81 -16.47 -11.37
C ASN A 22 4.58 -16.31 -10.46
N PHE A 23 4.77 -15.75 -9.26
CA PHE A 23 3.71 -15.61 -8.27
C PHE A 23 2.77 -14.46 -8.63
N LYS A 24 1.46 -14.64 -8.41
CA LYS A 24 0.47 -13.58 -8.46
C LYS A 24 -0.53 -13.76 -7.33
N ASP A 25 -0.91 -12.66 -6.70
CA ASP A 25 -1.96 -12.65 -5.69
C ASP A 25 -3.35 -12.73 -6.33
N TRP A 26 -3.56 -11.97 -7.41
CA TRP A 26 -4.78 -12.02 -8.22
C TRP A 26 -4.50 -11.65 -9.68
N GLN A 27 -5.48 -11.91 -10.54
CA GLN A 27 -5.51 -11.35 -11.88
C GLN A 27 -6.39 -10.11 -11.89
N HIS A 28 -5.87 -8.97 -12.36
CA HIS A 28 -6.63 -7.73 -12.38
C HIS A 28 -7.86 -7.84 -13.29
N ALA A 29 -9.05 -7.45 -12.81
CA ALA A 29 -10.31 -7.65 -13.54
C ALA A 29 -10.36 -6.88 -14.86
N VAL A 30 -9.81 -5.66 -14.92
CA VAL A 30 -9.78 -4.81 -16.13
C VAL A 30 -8.65 -5.24 -17.07
N SER A 31 -7.39 -4.94 -16.72
CA SER A 31 -6.23 -5.20 -17.60
C SER A 31 -5.82 -6.67 -17.76
N LYS A 32 -6.34 -7.59 -16.93
CA LYS A 32 -5.90 -9.00 -16.88
C LYS A 32 -4.44 -9.21 -16.44
N ALA A 33 -3.77 -8.17 -15.92
CA ALA A 33 -2.40 -8.24 -15.43
C ALA A 33 -2.28 -9.20 -14.21
N PRO A 34 -1.19 -9.97 -14.08
CA PRO A 34 -0.93 -10.82 -12.92
C PRO A 34 -0.36 -9.95 -11.78
N MET A 35 -1.19 -9.57 -10.81
CA MET A 35 -0.83 -8.54 -9.83
C MET A 35 -0.15 -9.10 -8.58
N LEU A 36 0.59 -8.21 -7.91
CA LEU A 36 1.12 -8.40 -6.56
C LEU A 36 0.44 -7.43 -5.60
N LYS A 37 0.22 -7.86 -4.35
CA LYS A 37 -0.26 -7.01 -3.26
C LYS A 37 0.87 -6.80 -2.27
N ALA A 38 1.13 -5.54 -1.90
CA ALA A 38 1.94 -5.22 -0.74
C ALA A 38 1.06 -5.07 0.51
N GLN A 39 1.54 -5.50 1.67
CA GLN A 39 0.84 -5.33 2.95
C GLN A 39 1.80 -4.73 3.95
N HIS A 40 1.49 -3.49 4.37
CA HIS A 40 2.10 -2.79 5.51
C HIS A 40 3.59 -3.13 5.76
N PRO A 41 4.50 -2.82 4.81
CA PRO A 41 5.94 -3.15 4.91
C PRO A 41 6.66 -2.25 5.93
N GLY A 42 6.18 -2.22 7.18
CA GLY A 42 6.61 -1.31 8.22
C GLY A 42 8.04 -1.58 8.68
N TYR A 43 8.43 -2.85 8.76
CA TYR A 43 9.79 -3.25 9.16
C TYR A 43 10.78 -2.97 8.03
N GLU A 44 10.43 -3.36 6.81
CA GLU A 44 11.27 -3.20 5.62
C GLU A 44 11.54 -1.72 5.35
N THR A 45 10.49 -0.88 5.36
CA THR A 45 10.64 0.56 5.15
C THR A 45 11.35 1.26 6.31
N TRP A 46 11.07 0.90 7.58
CA TRP A 46 11.78 1.45 8.74
C TRP A 46 13.30 1.20 8.64
N ARG A 47 13.70 -0.01 8.24
CA ARG A 47 15.12 -0.40 8.13
C ARG A 47 15.89 0.50 7.17
N ASP A 48 15.25 0.89 6.07
CA ASP A 48 15.87 1.72 5.04
C ASP A 48 15.81 3.22 5.36
N GLY A 49 14.97 3.62 6.32
CA GLY A 49 14.86 4.98 6.81
C GLY A 49 15.99 5.40 7.76
N ILE A 50 16.16 6.71 7.94
CA ILE A 50 17.27 7.24 8.75
C ILE A 50 17.24 6.77 10.21
N HIS A 51 16.05 6.62 10.81
CA HIS A 51 15.92 6.14 12.19
C HIS A 51 16.36 4.67 12.31
N GLY A 52 15.89 3.80 11.42
CA GLY A 52 16.29 2.39 11.42
C GLY A 52 17.79 2.20 11.13
N LYS A 53 18.35 2.99 10.21
CA LYS A 53 19.80 3.03 9.94
C LYS A 53 20.65 3.44 11.15
N ASN A 54 20.08 4.19 12.10
CA ASN A 54 20.74 4.59 13.34
C ASN A 54 20.35 3.71 14.54
N GLY A 55 19.61 2.61 14.33
CA GLY A 55 19.23 1.68 15.38
C GLY A 55 18.14 2.21 16.33
N VAL A 56 17.43 3.29 15.97
CA VAL A 56 16.24 3.75 16.71
C VAL A 56 15.12 2.77 16.40
N VAL A 57 14.68 2.02 17.41
CA VAL A 57 13.74 0.90 17.24
C VAL A 57 12.29 1.36 17.38
N CYS A 58 11.35 0.52 16.92
CA CYS A 58 9.91 0.80 16.98
C CYS A 58 9.44 1.21 18.39
N VAL A 59 10.01 0.57 19.42
CA VAL A 59 9.67 0.77 20.83
C VAL A 59 10.05 2.17 21.32
N ASP A 60 11.14 2.76 20.82
CA ASP A 60 11.58 4.10 21.25
C ASP A 60 10.52 5.17 20.96
N CYS A 61 9.73 4.98 19.89
CA CYS A 61 8.67 5.91 19.51
C CYS A 61 7.27 5.44 19.94
N HIS A 62 6.96 4.16 19.82
CA HIS A 62 5.58 3.66 19.99
C HIS A 62 5.29 3.04 21.35
N MET A 63 6.33 2.73 22.14
CA MET A 63 6.22 2.15 23.47
C MET A 63 7.27 2.77 24.40
N PRO A 64 7.23 4.10 24.60
CA PRO A 64 8.27 4.79 25.36
C PRO A 64 8.30 4.33 26.81
N LYS A 65 9.45 4.55 27.46
CA LYS A 65 9.52 4.47 28.92
C LYS A 65 8.82 5.69 29.50
N VAL A 66 7.90 5.46 30.43
CA VAL A 66 7.10 6.49 31.09
C VAL A 66 7.18 6.31 32.61
N THR A 67 7.06 7.42 33.34
CA THR A 67 7.19 7.44 34.80
C THR A 67 5.83 7.65 35.44
N LYS A 68 5.47 6.81 36.42
CA LYS A 68 4.27 7.02 37.25
C LYS A 68 4.46 8.17 38.22
N GLU A 69 3.36 8.61 38.85
CA GLU A 69 3.40 9.61 39.93
C GLU A 69 4.31 9.20 41.11
N ASP A 70 4.43 7.89 41.38
CA ASP A 70 5.29 7.32 42.42
C ASP A 70 6.78 7.18 42.03
N GLY A 71 7.15 7.61 40.81
CA GLY A 71 8.52 7.51 40.29
C GLY A 71 8.88 6.18 39.60
N THR A 72 7.97 5.20 39.55
CA THR A 72 8.22 3.92 38.88
C THR A 72 8.24 4.09 37.37
N VAL A 73 9.32 3.62 36.73
CA VAL A 73 9.46 3.59 35.26
C VAL A 73 8.89 2.29 34.69
N TYR A 74 8.05 2.40 33.66
CA TYR A 74 7.49 1.26 32.92
C TYR A 74 7.44 1.54 31.43
N THR A 75 7.27 0.50 30.61
CA THR A 75 7.03 0.65 29.16
C THR A 75 5.56 0.96 28.92
N ASP A 76 5.24 2.04 28.22
CA ASP A 76 3.86 2.27 27.78
C ASP A 76 3.46 1.23 26.74
N HIS A 77 2.38 0.49 27.01
CA HIS A 77 1.82 -0.51 26.12
C HIS A 77 0.64 0.04 25.28
N LYS A 78 0.28 1.31 25.43
CA LYS A 78 -0.66 2.01 24.54
C LYS A 78 0.04 2.36 23.22
N VAL A 79 0.28 1.34 22.39
CA VAL A 79 0.84 1.49 21.05
C VAL A 79 -0.05 2.43 20.23
N GLY A 80 0.50 3.55 19.79
CA GLY A 80 -0.27 4.60 19.15
C GLY A 80 0.59 5.63 18.45
N ASN A 81 0.10 6.87 18.35
CA ASN A 81 0.83 7.96 17.74
C ASN A 81 1.93 8.48 18.69
N PRO A 82 3.21 8.46 18.30
CA PRO A 82 4.30 8.95 19.15
C PRO A 82 4.14 10.41 19.59
N PHE A 83 3.50 11.26 18.78
CA PHE A 83 3.25 12.65 19.15
C PHE A 83 2.30 12.81 20.34
N ASP A 84 1.53 11.78 20.71
CA ASP A 84 0.70 11.79 21.93
C ASP A 84 1.57 11.81 23.20
N ARG A 85 2.82 11.35 23.09
CA ARG A 85 3.83 11.35 24.15
C ARG A 85 5.15 11.95 23.69
N PHE A 86 5.08 13.15 23.11
CA PHE A 86 6.23 13.82 22.52
C PHE A 86 7.45 13.92 23.48
N GLU A 87 7.19 14.27 24.75
CA GLU A 87 8.23 14.40 25.78
C GLU A 87 8.90 13.07 26.10
N ASP A 88 8.15 11.96 26.07
CA ASP A 88 8.69 10.61 26.37
C ASP A 88 9.27 9.91 25.12
N THR A 89 9.16 10.52 23.93
CA THR A 89 9.55 9.92 22.64
C THR A 89 10.57 10.79 21.91
N CYS A 90 10.10 11.73 21.07
CA CYS A 90 10.93 12.56 20.22
C CYS A 90 11.90 13.44 21.01
N ALA A 91 11.45 14.01 22.13
CA ALA A 91 12.24 14.95 22.93
C ALA A 91 13.46 14.29 23.60
N ASN A 92 13.50 12.96 23.70
CA ASN A 92 14.69 12.23 24.19
C ASN A 92 15.91 12.38 23.27
N CYS A 93 15.70 12.70 21.99
CA CYS A 93 16.77 12.79 20.99
C CYS A 93 16.79 14.13 20.23
N HIS A 94 15.66 14.86 20.21
CA HIS A 94 15.49 16.08 19.44
C HIS A 94 15.31 17.30 20.34
N THR A 95 15.89 18.42 19.92
CA THR A 95 15.77 19.72 20.62
C THR A 95 14.71 20.63 20.00
N GLN A 96 14.14 20.24 18.86
CA GLN A 96 13.05 20.95 18.18
C GLN A 96 11.75 20.85 18.98
N SER A 97 10.87 21.85 18.83
CA SER A 97 9.55 21.79 19.45
C SER A 97 8.65 20.74 18.80
N LYS A 98 7.62 20.33 19.53
CA LYS A 98 6.56 19.43 19.02
C LYS A 98 5.97 19.94 17.71
N ASP A 99 5.62 21.22 17.64
CA ASP A 99 5.01 21.83 16.46
C ASP A 99 5.95 21.82 15.24
N GLN A 100 7.26 22.05 15.45
CA GLN A 100 8.25 21.99 14.38
C GLN A 100 8.35 20.58 13.79
N LEU A 101 8.45 19.56 14.65
CA LEU A 101 8.55 18.16 14.19
C LEU A 101 7.24 17.68 13.55
N GLN A 102 6.07 18.07 14.09
CA GLN A 102 4.78 17.80 13.44
C GLN A 102 4.68 18.46 12.06
N GLY A 103 5.15 19.70 11.92
CA GLY A 103 5.19 20.41 10.63
C GLY A 103 6.06 19.70 9.59
N ILE A 104 7.22 19.17 9.99
CA ILE A 104 8.11 18.39 9.11
C ILE A 104 7.42 17.10 8.67
N VAL A 105 6.86 16.32 9.61
CA VAL A 105 6.16 15.06 9.31
C VAL A 105 4.95 15.30 8.40
N SER A 106 4.20 16.38 8.64
CA SER A 106 3.07 16.80 7.80
C SER A 106 3.52 17.14 6.37
N THR A 107 4.63 17.86 6.22
CA THR A 107 5.21 18.19 4.90
C THR A 107 5.59 16.93 4.13
N ARG A 108 6.23 15.95 4.78
CA ARG A 108 6.55 14.66 4.15
C ARG A 108 5.30 13.87 3.76
N LYS A 109 4.28 13.86 4.63
CA LYS A 109 2.99 13.23 4.32
C LYS A 109 2.35 13.83 3.08
N ALA A 110 2.37 15.16 2.95
CA ALA A 110 1.83 15.86 1.77
C ALA A 110 2.63 15.54 0.50
N GLN A 111 3.96 15.49 0.57
CA GLN A 111 4.83 15.13 -0.56
C GLN A 111 4.58 13.70 -1.04
N VAL A 112 4.53 12.74 -0.12
CA VAL A 112 4.24 11.34 -0.42
C VAL A 112 2.82 11.20 -1.00
N LEU A 113 1.82 11.89 -0.44
CA LEU A 113 0.46 11.89 -0.96
C LEU A 113 0.39 12.42 -2.40
N ASN A 114 1.10 13.52 -2.70
CA ASN A 114 1.11 14.07 -4.05
C ASN A 114 1.70 13.08 -5.08
N MET A 115 2.82 12.43 -4.74
CA MET A 115 3.42 11.41 -5.61
C MET A 115 2.58 10.13 -5.71
N LYS A 116 1.93 9.72 -4.60
CA LYS A 116 0.96 8.61 -4.57
C LYS A 116 -0.16 8.84 -5.58
N LEU A 117 -0.82 10.00 -5.51
CA LEU A 117 -1.92 10.33 -6.42
C LEU A 117 -1.45 10.47 -7.88
N THR A 118 -0.22 10.94 -8.09
CA THR A 118 0.39 11.00 -9.43
C THR A 118 0.57 9.60 -10.02
N ALA A 119 1.12 8.65 -9.23
CA ALA A 119 1.26 7.26 -9.65
C ALA A 119 -0.10 6.58 -9.88
N GLU A 120 -1.06 6.75 -8.96
CA GLU A 120 -2.42 6.20 -9.08
C GLU A 120 -3.10 6.64 -10.37
N LYS A 121 -3.00 7.92 -10.73
CA LYS A 121 -3.56 8.43 -11.98
C LYS A 121 -3.01 7.71 -13.21
N GLN A 122 -1.71 7.42 -13.24
CA GLN A 122 -1.08 6.70 -14.36
C GLN A 122 -1.48 5.22 -14.36
N ILE A 123 -1.52 4.58 -13.19
CA ILE A 123 -1.89 3.17 -13.03
C ILE A 123 -3.35 2.94 -13.43
N VAL A 124 -4.27 3.81 -13.01
CA VAL A 124 -5.68 3.77 -13.42
C VAL A 124 -5.80 3.86 -14.94
N ALA A 125 -5.14 4.84 -15.57
CA ALA A 125 -5.16 4.99 -17.01
C ALA A 125 -4.60 3.73 -17.73
N ALA A 126 -3.47 3.19 -17.26
CA ALA A 126 -2.88 1.98 -17.82
C ALA A 126 -3.81 0.77 -17.73
N HIS A 127 -4.57 0.62 -16.63
CA HIS A 127 -5.52 -0.48 -16.50
C HIS A 127 -6.67 -0.39 -17.50
N PHE A 128 -7.27 0.79 -17.67
CA PHE A 128 -8.37 0.99 -18.61
C PHE A 128 -7.91 0.94 -20.07
N GLU A 129 -6.74 1.50 -20.39
CA GLU A 129 -6.12 1.38 -21.71
C GLU A 129 -5.83 -0.07 -22.07
N ALA A 130 -5.36 -0.88 -21.11
CA ALA A 130 -5.18 -2.32 -21.31
C ALA A 130 -6.51 -3.06 -21.50
N GLY A 131 -7.57 -2.66 -20.78
CA GLY A 131 -8.93 -3.16 -21.03
C GLY A 131 -9.39 -2.91 -22.46
N ALA A 132 -9.25 -1.67 -22.94
CA ALA A 132 -9.59 -1.30 -24.31
C ALA A 132 -8.75 -2.06 -25.36
N ALA A 133 -7.46 -2.32 -25.07
CA ALA A 133 -6.62 -3.13 -25.95
C ALA A 133 -7.13 -4.57 -26.07
N TRP A 134 -7.60 -5.17 -24.97
CA TRP A 134 -8.25 -6.49 -25.00
C TRP A 134 -9.55 -6.48 -25.80
N ASP A 135 -10.40 -5.49 -25.58
CA ASP A 135 -11.68 -5.35 -26.32
C ASP A 135 -11.44 -5.16 -27.82
N ALA A 136 -10.31 -4.54 -28.21
CA ALA A 136 -9.87 -4.38 -29.58
C ALA A 136 -9.14 -5.61 -30.17
N GLY A 137 -9.10 -6.75 -29.45
CA GLY A 137 -8.51 -7.99 -29.93
C GLY A 137 -6.98 -8.02 -29.90
N ALA A 138 -6.36 -7.44 -28.87
CA ALA A 138 -4.95 -7.67 -28.57
C ALA A 138 -4.68 -9.15 -28.22
N THR A 139 -3.52 -9.67 -28.62
CA THR A 139 -3.11 -11.04 -28.26
C THR A 139 -2.37 -11.08 -26.93
N GLU A 140 -2.22 -12.27 -26.34
CA GLU A 140 -1.43 -12.46 -25.13
C GLU A 140 0.04 -12.05 -25.32
N GLU A 141 0.61 -12.31 -26.49
CA GLU A 141 1.98 -11.94 -26.83
C GLU A 141 2.17 -10.43 -26.92
N GLU A 142 1.19 -9.72 -27.51
CA GLU A 142 1.19 -8.26 -27.57
C GLU A 142 1.07 -7.63 -26.17
N MET A 143 0.25 -8.23 -25.31
CA MET A 143 -0.06 -7.69 -23.98
C MET A 143 0.98 -8.06 -22.92
N LYS A 144 1.66 -9.21 -23.03
CA LYS A 144 2.63 -9.68 -22.03
C LYS A 144 3.61 -8.61 -21.52
N PRO A 145 4.35 -7.86 -22.36
CA PRO A 145 5.26 -6.82 -21.87
C PRO A 145 4.52 -5.67 -21.16
N ILE A 146 3.33 -5.29 -21.63
CA ILE A 146 2.49 -4.24 -21.02
C ILE A 146 2.03 -4.68 -19.64
N LEU A 147 1.55 -5.92 -19.50
CA LEU A 147 1.06 -6.43 -18.22
C LEU A 147 2.16 -6.53 -17.17
N MET A 148 3.40 -6.83 -17.58
CA MET A 148 4.55 -6.82 -16.67
C MET A 148 4.88 -5.41 -16.20
N ASP A 149 4.85 -4.41 -17.08
CA ASP A 149 5.06 -3.02 -16.68
C ASP A 149 3.95 -2.53 -15.72
N ILE A 150 2.69 -2.89 -15.97
CA ILE A 150 1.56 -2.58 -15.06
C ILE A 150 1.76 -3.27 -13.70
N ARG A 151 2.15 -4.55 -13.69
CA ARG A 151 2.44 -5.31 -12.48
C ARG A 151 3.52 -4.63 -11.64
N HIS A 152 4.65 -4.26 -12.26
CA HIS A 152 5.77 -3.61 -11.57
C HIS A 152 5.42 -2.19 -11.12
N ALA A 153 4.73 -1.42 -11.95
CA ALA A 153 4.25 -0.09 -11.58
C ALA A 153 3.38 -0.15 -10.33
N GLN A 154 2.40 -1.03 -10.29
CA GLN A 154 1.50 -1.16 -9.14
C GLN A 154 2.18 -1.79 -7.93
N TRP A 155 3.05 -2.79 -8.10
CA TRP A 155 3.83 -3.38 -7.00
C TRP A 155 4.62 -2.30 -6.26
N ARG A 156 5.35 -1.47 -7.01
CA ARG A 156 6.18 -0.39 -6.47
C ARG A 156 5.33 0.67 -5.79
N TRP A 157 4.23 1.10 -6.43
CA TRP A 157 3.28 2.02 -5.79
C TRP A 157 2.75 1.46 -4.48
N ASP A 158 2.24 0.22 -4.48
CA ASP A 158 1.60 -0.39 -3.31
C ASP A 158 2.62 -0.57 -2.18
N TYR A 159 3.83 -1.06 -2.47
CA TYR A 159 4.91 -1.16 -1.50
C TYR A 159 5.24 0.20 -0.85
N ALA A 160 5.34 1.25 -1.67
CA ALA A 160 5.70 2.57 -1.19
C ALA A 160 4.67 3.21 -0.26
N ILE A 161 3.39 2.81 -0.33
CA ILE A 161 2.30 3.46 0.44
C ILE A 161 1.48 2.54 1.33
N ALA A 162 1.67 1.22 1.27
CA ALA A 162 0.90 0.26 2.08
C ALA A 162 1.23 0.39 3.58
N SER A 163 2.38 0.95 3.93
CA SER A 163 2.71 1.36 5.29
C SER A 163 2.22 2.78 5.54
N HIS A 164 1.18 2.93 6.36
CA HIS A 164 0.61 4.25 6.68
C HIS A 164 1.62 5.21 7.34
N GLY A 165 2.65 4.67 8.01
CA GLY A 165 3.70 5.44 8.68
C GLY A 165 4.91 5.77 7.79
N VAL A 166 4.92 5.38 6.51
CA VAL A 166 6.11 5.49 5.65
C VAL A 166 6.63 6.92 5.49
N HIS A 167 5.75 7.92 5.52
CA HIS A 167 6.13 9.34 5.44
C HIS A 167 6.90 9.83 6.68
N MET A 168 6.87 9.08 7.78
CA MET A 168 7.71 9.28 8.96
C MET A 168 8.91 8.34 8.95
N HIS A 169 8.69 7.07 8.65
CA HIS A 169 9.73 6.05 8.79
C HIS A 169 10.81 6.16 7.71
N ALA A 170 10.43 6.34 6.44
CA ALA A 170 11.34 6.42 5.30
C ALA A 170 10.73 7.22 4.12
N PRO A 171 10.47 8.52 4.29
CA PRO A 171 9.82 9.33 3.27
C PRO A 171 10.60 9.40 1.95
N GLU A 172 11.93 9.43 2.02
CA GLU A 172 12.82 9.41 0.84
C GLU A 172 12.68 8.10 0.04
N VAL A 173 12.60 6.96 0.73
CA VAL A 173 12.41 5.65 0.09
C VAL A 173 11.03 5.60 -0.57
N ALA A 174 9.98 6.06 0.11
CA ALA A 174 8.64 6.12 -0.50
C ALA A 174 8.62 6.97 -1.77
N LEU A 175 9.24 8.16 -1.74
CA LEU A 175 9.30 9.06 -2.89
C LEU A 175 10.11 8.48 -4.05
N GLU A 176 11.24 7.85 -3.77
CA GLU A 176 12.07 7.15 -4.77
C GLU A 176 11.25 6.03 -5.43
N VAL A 177 10.67 5.14 -4.64
CA VAL A 177 9.91 4.00 -5.15
C VAL A 177 8.67 4.47 -5.94
N LEU A 178 7.97 5.52 -5.49
CA LEU A 178 6.87 6.12 -6.26
C LEU A 178 7.36 6.70 -7.61
N GLY A 179 8.55 7.28 -7.67
CA GLY A 179 9.18 7.68 -8.92
C GLY A 179 9.37 6.51 -9.89
N THR A 180 9.88 5.38 -9.38
CA THR A 180 10.06 4.16 -10.20
C THR A 180 8.75 3.48 -10.59
N SER A 181 7.67 3.70 -9.82
CA SER A 181 6.32 3.28 -10.18
C SER A 181 5.77 4.08 -11.37
N VAL A 182 5.96 5.41 -11.34
CA VAL A 182 5.56 6.30 -12.46
C VAL A 182 6.35 5.97 -13.72
N ASP A 183 7.64 5.67 -13.61
CA ASP A 183 8.48 5.23 -14.73
C ASP A 183 7.90 3.98 -15.42
N LYS A 184 7.57 2.94 -14.65
CA LYS A 184 6.93 1.73 -15.17
C LYS A 184 5.52 1.95 -15.71
N ALA A 185 4.74 2.83 -15.09
CA ALA A 185 3.44 3.20 -15.65
C ALA A 185 3.59 3.94 -16.99
N ALA A 186 4.59 4.81 -17.14
CA ALA A 186 4.87 5.49 -18.40
C ALA A 186 5.28 4.50 -19.50
N ASP A 187 6.13 3.52 -19.17
CA ASP A 187 6.50 2.41 -20.05
C ASP A 187 5.27 1.62 -20.53
N ALA A 188 4.36 1.26 -19.62
CA ALA A 188 3.12 0.54 -19.93
C ALA A 188 2.24 1.35 -20.88
N ARG A 189 1.97 2.62 -20.55
CA ARG A 189 1.08 3.49 -21.32
C ARG A 189 1.65 3.82 -22.70
N ALA A 190 2.96 4.03 -22.82
CA ALA A 190 3.60 4.24 -24.12
C ALA A 190 3.46 3.01 -25.04
N LYS A 191 3.58 1.80 -24.49
CA LYS A 191 3.35 0.55 -25.23
C LYS A 191 1.86 0.38 -25.60
N LEU A 192 0.95 0.69 -24.68
CA LEU A 192 -0.50 0.66 -24.89
C LEU A 192 -0.94 1.61 -26.00
N ILE A 193 -0.51 2.87 -25.99
CA ILE A 193 -0.84 3.84 -27.04
C ILE A 193 -0.44 3.31 -28.43
N ARG A 194 0.76 2.72 -28.55
CA ARG A 194 1.24 2.14 -29.82
C ARG A 194 0.42 0.91 -30.23
N LEU A 195 0.04 0.07 -29.28
CA LEU A 195 -0.78 -1.11 -29.53
C LEU A 195 -2.20 -0.71 -29.96
N LEU A 196 -2.86 0.17 -29.21
CA LEU A 196 -4.17 0.72 -29.52
C LEU A 196 -4.20 1.38 -30.91
N ALA A 197 -3.16 2.14 -31.27
CA ALA A 197 -3.05 2.73 -32.60
C ALA A 197 -3.00 1.66 -33.73
N LYS A 198 -2.30 0.53 -33.51
CA LYS A 198 -2.31 -0.60 -34.47
C LYS A 198 -3.68 -1.26 -34.58
N LYS A 199 -4.50 -1.17 -33.53
CA LYS A 199 -5.89 -1.64 -33.52
C LYS A 199 -6.89 -0.57 -34.01
N GLY A 200 -6.41 0.57 -34.52
CA GLY A 200 -7.24 1.64 -35.07
C GLY A 200 -7.80 2.62 -34.05
N ILE A 201 -7.33 2.59 -32.79
CA ILE A 201 -7.75 3.49 -31.72
C ILE A 201 -6.66 4.53 -31.47
N THR A 202 -6.92 5.79 -31.83
CA THR A 202 -5.96 6.89 -31.68
C THR A 202 -6.39 7.97 -30.69
N ASP A 203 -7.66 7.96 -30.29
CA ASP A 203 -8.19 8.89 -29.30
C ASP A 203 -7.88 8.39 -27.88
N PRO A 204 -7.85 9.30 -26.89
CA PRO A 204 -7.71 8.91 -25.48
C PRO A 204 -8.82 7.96 -25.04
N ILE A 205 -8.46 6.91 -24.29
CA ILE A 205 -9.43 5.97 -23.72
C ILE A 205 -10.25 6.67 -22.63
N GLU A 206 -11.57 6.63 -22.77
CA GLU A 206 -12.50 7.17 -21.77
C GLU A 206 -12.47 6.30 -20.50
N ILE A 207 -12.29 6.96 -19.35
CA ILE A 207 -12.35 6.31 -18.05
C ILE A 207 -13.76 6.55 -17.48
N PRO A 208 -14.45 5.51 -16.97
CA PRO A 208 -15.75 5.70 -16.33
C PRO A 208 -15.65 6.63 -15.12
N ASP A 209 -16.78 7.19 -14.70
CA ASP A 209 -16.81 8.05 -13.52
C ASP A 209 -16.42 7.23 -12.26
N ILE A 210 -15.24 7.52 -11.73
CA ILE A 210 -14.68 6.92 -10.51
C ILE A 210 -14.49 7.98 -9.41
N SER A 211 -15.24 9.09 -9.46
CA SER A 211 -15.11 10.22 -8.53
C SER A 211 -15.46 9.90 -7.08
N THR A 212 -16.23 8.83 -6.83
CA THR A 212 -16.49 8.31 -5.49
C THR A 212 -16.20 6.82 -5.43
N LYS A 213 -16.02 6.31 -4.21
CA LYS A 213 -15.84 4.88 -3.93
C LYS A 213 -16.97 4.05 -4.57
N GLU A 214 -18.21 4.48 -4.38
CA GLU A 214 -19.42 3.77 -4.84
C GLU A 214 -19.45 3.69 -6.36
N LYS A 215 -19.13 4.79 -7.05
CA LYS A 215 -19.07 4.83 -8.51
C LYS A 215 -17.94 3.96 -9.06
N ALA A 216 -16.77 3.95 -8.43
CA ALA A 216 -15.67 3.06 -8.81
C ALA A 216 -16.02 1.58 -8.61
N GLN A 217 -16.68 1.22 -7.51
CA GLN A 217 -17.15 -0.16 -7.27
C GLN A 217 -18.20 -0.59 -8.30
N HIS A 218 -19.15 0.30 -8.61
CA HIS A 218 -20.16 0.07 -9.64
C HIS A 218 -19.53 -0.08 -11.03
N ALA A 219 -18.53 0.74 -11.38
CA ALA A 219 -17.80 0.64 -12.65
C ALA A 219 -17.07 -0.70 -12.84
N LEU A 220 -16.79 -1.41 -11.73
CA LEU A 220 -16.20 -2.75 -11.73
C LEU A 220 -17.24 -3.88 -11.61
N GLY A 221 -18.53 -3.56 -11.60
CA GLY A 221 -19.62 -4.54 -11.50
C GLY A 221 -19.77 -5.17 -10.11
N MET A 222 -19.33 -4.50 -9.05
CA MET A 222 -19.43 -5.01 -7.68
C MET A 222 -20.83 -4.77 -7.11
N ASP A 223 -21.54 -5.85 -6.75
CA ASP A 223 -22.84 -5.77 -6.05
C ASP A 223 -22.61 -5.48 -4.56
N MET A 224 -22.39 -4.20 -4.25
CA MET A 224 -22.06 -3.76 -2.90
C MET A 224 -23.22 -3.91 -1.92
N ASP A 225 -24.47 -3.82 -2.38
CA ASP A 225 -25.64 -4.02 -1.52
C ASP A 225 -25.71 -5.46 -1.04
N LYS A 226 -25.55 -6.43 -1.95
CA LYS A 226 -25.47 -7.84 -1.61
C LYS A 226 -24.28 -8.13 -0.69
N MET A 227 -23.08 -7.67 -1.04
CA MET A 227 -21.88 -7.90 -0.24
C MET A 227 -22.02 -7.35 1.20
N ASN A 228 -22.60 -6.16 1.34
CA ASN A 228 -22.84 -5.56 2.67
C ASN A 228 -23.92 -6.31 3.45
N ALA A 229 -25.00 -6.73 2.80
CA ALA A 229 -26.07 -7.51 3.44
C ALA A 229 -25.55 -8.86 3.95
N GLU A 230 -24.79 -9.59 3.10
CA GLU A 230 -24.16 -10.85 3.47
C GLU A 230 -23.16 -10.67 4.63
N LYS A 231 -22.33 -9.60 4.58
CA LYS A 231 -21.39 -9.32 5.66
C LYS A 231 -22.09 -8.96 6.97
N LYS A 232 -23.16 -8.18 6.91
CA LYS A 232 -23.97 -7.83 8.07
C LYS A 232 -24.60 -9.08 8.70
N GLN A 233 -25.22 -9.94 7.89
CA GLN A 233 -25.78 -11.20 8.37
C GLN A 233 -24.72 -12.06 9.05
N PHE A 234 -23.53 -12.19 8.46
CA PHE A 234 -22.41 -12.91 9.06
C PHE A 234 -22.03 -12.35 10.44
N LEU A 235 -21.92 -11.01 10.56
CA LEU A 235 -21.56 -10.35 11.83
C LEU A 235 -22.63 -10.53 12.90
N GLU A 236 -23.91 -10.56 12.52
CA GLU A 236 -25.03 -10.68 13.45
C GLU A 236 -25.30 -12.13 13.88
N THR A 237 -24.84 -13.13 13.11
CA THR A 237 -25.19 -14.54 13.34
C THR A 237 -24.00 -15.41 13.72
N VAL A 238 -22.85 -15.27 13.05
CA VAL A 238 -21.71 -16.17 13.23
C VAL A 238 -20.79 -15.67 14.34
N VAL A 239 -20.50 -14.37 14.37
CA VAL A 239 -19.56 -13.79 15.36
C VAL A 239 -20.05 -14.00 16.81
N PRO A 240 -21.33 -13.79 17.16
CA PRO A 240 -21.79 -14.04 18.53
C PRO A 240 -21.65 -15.51 18.96
N GLU A 241 -21.83 -16.46 18.04
CA GLU A 241 -21.61 -17.88 18.35
C GLU A 241 -20.12 -18.17 18.57
N TRP A 242 -19.22 -17.56 17.80
CA TRP A 242 -17.78 -17.65 18.08
C TRP A 242 -17.41 -17.09 19.46
N ASP A 243 -17.97 -15.94 19.85
CA ASP A 243 -17.72 -15.34 21.17
C ASP A 243 -18.24 -16.23 22.30
N LYS A 244 -19.40 -16.86 22.10
CA LYS A 244 -19.97 -17.81 23.05
C LYS A 244 -19.11 -19.07 23.20
N GLU A 245 -18.67 -19.66 22.09
CA GLU A 245 -17.77 -20.81 22.09
C GLU A 245 -16.43 -20.46 22.75
N ALA A 246 -15.87 -19.29 22.44
CA ALA A 246 -14.64 -18.80 23.05
C ALA A 246 -14.80 -18.62 24.57
N THR A 247 -15.88 -17.98 25.01
CA THR A 247 -16.20 -17.77 26.44
C THR A 247 -16.32 -19.11 27.18
N ALA A 248 -17.02 -20.08 26.58
CA ALA A 248 -17.17 -21.42 27.18
C ALA A 248 -15.84 -22.17 27.27
N ARG A 249 -14.99 -22.06 26.23
CA ARG A 249 -13.63 -22.63 26.24
C ARG A 249 -12.78 -21.98 27.34
N GLU A 250 -12.81 -20.65 27.41
CA GLU A 250 -11.94 -19.86 28.30
C GLU A 250 -12.32 -19.96 29.77
N ALA A 251 -13.59 -20.26 30.08
CA ALA A 251 -14.02 -20.56 31.46
C ALA A 251 -13.35 -21.82 32.07
N ASN A 252 -12.65 -22.62 31.26
CA ASN A 252 -11.91 -23.80 31.73
C ASN A 252 -10.41 -23.54 31.98
N TYR A 253 -9.92 -22.31 31.76
CA TYR A 253 -8.52 -21.92 32.01
C TYR A 253 -8.32 -21.26 33.37
#